data_AF-A0A5A9ZEQ8-F1
#
_entry.id   AF-A0A5A9ZEQ8-F1
#
_cell.length_a   1.000
_cell.length_b   1.000
_cell.length_c   1.000
_cell.angle_alpha   90.00
_cell.angle_beta   90.00
_cell.angle_gamma   90.00
#
_symmetry.space_group_name_H-M   'P 1'
#
loop_
_entity.id
_entity.type
_entity.pdbx_description
1 polymer ?
#
loop_
_entity_poly.entity_id
_entity_poly.type
_entity_poly.pdbx_seq_one_letter_code
_entity_poly.pdbx_strand_id
1 'polypeptide(L)'
;MADKATDKQKKDEILDADLEYLINEEEKLQEKLKDSSHLERFTKDLMLFMSLLKDYYKGNYRDIPYKTISAGVVGLLYTLNPIDIIPDFIPFIGHIDDALVLTFCLKLIEKDLQKYQTWKTSQSAVKTETNLKKNA
;
A
#
# COMPACT_ATOMS: atom_id res chain seq x y z
N MET A 1 -18.60 25.73 -10.72
CA MET A 1 -18.10 24.62 -11.58
C MET A 1 -16.57 24.48 -11.55
N ALA A 2 -15.81 25.41 -10.96
CA ALA A 2 -14.34 25.33 -10.85
C ALA A 2 -13.82 24.48 -9.68
N ASP A 3 -14.65 24.14 -8.69
CA ASP A 3 -14.16 23.59 -7.41
C ASP A 3 -13.76 22.11 -7.43
N LYS A 4 -14.32 21.30 -8.34
CA LYS A 4 -14.05 19.85 -8.39
C LYS A 4 -12.70 19.48 -9.04
N ALA A 5 -12.21 20.31 -9.96
CA ALA A 5 -10.94 20.02 -10.65
C ALA A 5 -9.73 20.28 -9.73
N THR A 6 -9.80 21.35 -8.93
CA THR A 6 -8.75 21.73 -7.96
C THR A 6 -8.68 20.76 -6.76
N ASP A 7 -9.83 20.28 -6.27
CA ASP A 7 -9.88 19.29 -5.16
C ASP A 7 -9.27 17.94 -5.58
N LYS A 8 -9.47 17.53 -6.84
CA LYS A 8 -8.90 16.27 -7.35
C LYS A 8 -7.38 16.36 -7.51
N GLN A 9 -6.86 17.42 -8.14
CA GLN A 9 -5.42 17.63 -8.32
C GLN A 9 -4.68 17.68 -6.98
N LYS A 10 -5.25 18.37 -5.98
CA LYS A 10 -4.65 18.46 -4.65
C LYS A 10 -4.60 17.11 -3.92
N LYS A 11 -5.64 16.27 -4.09
CA LYS A 11 -5.66 14.91 -3.52
C LYS A 11 -4.63 13.99 -4.15
N ASP A 12 -4.48 14.08 -5.47
CA ASP A 12 -3.51 13.28 -6.22
C ASP A 12 -2.07 13.67 -5.82
N GLU A 13 -1.77 14.97 -5.66
CA GLU A 13 -0.46 15.48 -5.22
C GLU A 13 -0.09 15.05 -3.79
N ILE A 14 -1.06 15.07 -2.86
CA ILE A 14 -0.85 14.59 -1.49
C ILE A 14 -0.59 13.08 -1.50
N LEU A 15 -1.38 12.32 -2.27
CA LEU A 15 -1.20 10.86 -2.35
C LEU A 15 0.16 10.50 -2.95
N ASP A 16 0.63 11.21 -3.96
CA ASP A 16 1.94 10.97 -4.57
C ASP A 16 3.09 11.19 -3.58
N ALA A 17 3.01 12.24 -2.76
CA ALA A 17 3.99 12.50 -1.69
C ALA A 17 4.00 11.39 -0.63
N ASP A 18 2.83 10.93 -0.20
CA ASP A 18 2.69 9.84 0.77
C ASP A 18 3.23 8.52 0.19
N LEU A 19 2.96 8.23 -1.08
CA LEU A 19 3.48 7.06 -1.78
C LEU A 19 5.01 7.08 -1.86
N GLU A 20 5.59 8.22 -2.20
CA GLU A 20 7.04 8.39 -2.27
C GLU A 20 7.70 8.19 -0.91
N TYR A 21 7.15 8.78 0.16
CA TYR A 21 7.61 8.56 1.52
C TYR A 21 7.57 7.07 1.89
N LEU A 22 6.45 6.39 1.67
CA LEU A 22 6.30 4.97 1.99
C LEU A 22 7.30 4.09 1.23
N ILE A 23 7.50 4.36 -0.07
CA ILE A 23 8.44 3.62 -0.91
C ILE A 23 9.87 3.76 -0.38
N ASN A 24 10.26 4.96 0.07
CA ASN A 24 11.58 5.21 0.64
C ASN A 24 11.76 4.60 2.04
N GLU A 25 10.67 4.44 2.79
CA GLU A 25 10.66 3.90 4.15
C GLU A 25 10.42 2.37 4.22
N GLU A 26 10.40 1.69 3.07
CA GLU A 26 10.21 0.23 2.97
C GLU A 26 11.17 -0.56 3.86
N GLU A 27 12.43 -0.13 3.96
CA GLU A 27 13.45 -0.82 4.74
C GLU A 27 13.12 -0.77 6.25
N LYS A 28 12.68 0.39 6.75
CA LYS A 28 12.27 0.55 8.15
C LYS A 28 11.00 -0.23 8.45
N LEU A 29 10.06 -0.29 7.49
CA LEU A 29 8.88 -1.16 7.57
C LEU A 29 9.30 -2.63 7.73
N GLN A 30 10.23 -3.10 6.89
CA GLN A 30 10.69 -4.49 6.96
C GLN A 30 11.42 -4.79 8.27
N GLU A 31 12.22 -3.86 8.78
CA GLU A 31 12.93 -4.01 10.06
C GLU A 31 11.97 -4.13 11.25
N LYS A 32 10.99 -3.22 11.37
CA LYS A 32 9.97 -3.27 12.43
C LYS A 32 9.16 -4.57 12.41
N LEU A 33 8.89 -5.10 11.22
CA LEU A 33 8.07 -6.31 11.06
C LEU A 33 8.85 -7.61 11.25
N LYS A 34 10.16 -7.62 10.97
CA LYS A 34 11.04 -8.75 11.28
C LYS A 34 11.11 -9.01 12.79
N ASP A 35 11.04 -7.96 13.59
CA ASP A 35 11.01 -8.06 15.05
C ASP A 35 9.70 -8.75 15.54
N SER A 36 8.61 -8.62 14.77
CA SER A 36 7.31 -9.26 15.00
C SER A 36 7.15 -10.63 14.31
N SER A 37 8.17 -11.49 14.39
CA SER A 37 8.27 -12.83 13.75
C SER A 37 6.99 -13.70 13.75
N HIS A 38 6.07 -13.52 14.70
CA HIS A 38 4.78 -14.19 14.76
C HIS A 38 3.78 -13.80 13.65
N LEU A 39 4.08 -12.79 12.83
CA LEU A 39 3.17 -12.21 11.85
C LEU A 39 3.61 -12.46 10.39
N GLU A 40 4.11 -13.66 10.08
CA GLU A 40 4.61 -14.00 8.74
C GLU A 40 3.62 -13.67 7.60
N ARG A 41 2.33 -13.96 7.81
CA ARG A 41 1.27 -13.63 6.84
C ARG A 41 1.13 -12.13 6.62
N PHE A 42 1.20 -11.35 7.69
CA PHE A 42 1.10 -9.89 7.63
C PHE A 42 2.29 -9.30 6.87
N THR A 43 3.51 -9.75 7.16
CA THR A 43 4.72 -9.29 6.47
C THR A 43 4.64 -9.57 4.98
N LYS A 44 4.13 -10.74 4.59
CA LYS A 44 3.91 -11.10 3.19
C LYS A 44 2.90 -10.18 2.50
N ASP A 45 1.76 -9.93 3.13
CA ASP A 45 0.72 -9.05 2.59
C ASP A 45 1.23 -7.61 2.48
N LEU A 46 2.02 -7.14 3.45
CA LEU A 46 2.64 -5.81 3.42
C LEU A 46 3.69 -5.69 2.31
N MET A 47 4.57 -6.67 2.14
CA MET A 47 5.54 -6.69 1.02
C MET A 47 4.84 -6.69 -0.34
N LEU A 48 3.71 -7.41 -0.45
CA LEU A 48 2.90 -7.44 -1.65
C LEU A 48 2.21 -6.08 -1.89
N PHE A 49 1.80 -5.39 -0.82
CA PHE A 49 1.24 -4.05 -0.90
C PHE A 49 2.30 -3.01 -1.29
N MET A 50 3.51 -3.06 -0.72
CA MET A 50 4.64 -2.22 -1.13
C MET A 50 4.98 -2.37 -2.62
N SER A 51 4.95 -3.62 -3.07
CA SER A 51 5.05 -3.98 -4.47
C SER A 51 3.98 -3.30 -5.34
N LEU A 52 2.72 -3.35 -4.90
CA LEU A 52 1.60 -2.69 -5.56
C LEU A 52 1.79 -1.17 -5.61
N LEU A 53 2.19 -0.53 -4.51
CA LEU A 53 2.46 0.91 -4.47
C LEU A 53 3.54 1.32 -5.47
N LYS A 54 4.63 0.56 -5.56
CA LYS A 54 5.70 0.81 -6.55
C LYS A 54 5.19 0.70 -7.98
N ASP A 55 4.39 -0.33 -8.29
CA ASP A 55 3.84 -0.51 -9.63
C ASP A 55 2.75 0.53 -9.96
N TYR A 56 2.02 1.00 -8.96
CA TYR A 56 1.06 2.10 -9.11
C TYR A 56 1.77 3.43 -9.37
N TYR A 57 2.78 3.76 -8.57
CA TYR A 57 3.59 4.97 -8.70
C TYR A 57 4.30 5.03 -10.06
N LYS A 58 4.85 3.90 -10.52
CA LYS A 58 5.45 3.76 -11.87
C LYS A 58 4.43 3.79 -13.02
N GLY A 59 3.13 3.69 -12.72
CA GLY A 59 2.07 3.59 -13.72
C GLY A 59 1.95 2.22 -14.39
N ASN A 60 2.65 1.19 -13.92
CA ASN A 60 2.59 -0.18 -14.44
C ASN A 60 1.25 -0.86 -14.12
N TYR A 61 0.61 -0.49 -13.01
CA TYR A 61 -0.66 -1.06 -12.57
C TYR A 61 -1.60 0.03 -12.06
N ARG A 62 -2.71 0.28 -12.76
CA ARG A 62 -3.74 1.27 -12.37
C ARG A 62 -5.15 0.70 -12.25
N ASP A 63 -5.31 -0.60 -12.40
CA ASP A 63 -6.61 -1.30 -12.31
C ASP A 63 -6.98 -1.60 -10.85
N ILE A 64 -7.00 -0.55 -10.03
CA ILE A 64 -7.25 -0.60 -8.60
C ILE A 64 -8.03 0.65 -8.14
N PRO A 65 -9.02 0.52 -7.25
CA PRO A 65 -9.76 1.67 -6.73
C PRO A 65 -8.86 2.61 -5.93
N TYR A 66 -9.00 3.93 -6.15
CA TYR A 66 -8.27 4.95 -5.38
C TYR A 66 -8.46 4.78 -3.86
N LYS A 67 -9.67 4.41 -3.43
CA LYS A 67 -10.01 4.15 -2.01
C LYS A 67 -9.12 3.07 -1.38
N THR A 68 -8.79 2.04 -2.16
CA THR A 68 -7.95 0.92 -1.72
C THR A 68 -6.52 1.39 -1.51
N ILE A 69 -5.99 2.19 -2.44
CA ILE A 69 -4.64 2.75 -2.30
C ILE A 69 -4.58 3.71 -1.12
N SER A 70 -5.50 4.66 -1.02
CA SER A 70 -5.51 5.61 0.11
C SER A 70 -5.65 4.91 1.46
N ALA A 71 -6.49 3.86 1.57
CA ALA A 71 -6.66 3.12 2.82
C ALA A 71 -5.39 2.36 3.21
N GLY A 72 -4.73 1.71 2.25
CA GLY A 72 -3.48 1.01 2.51
C GLY A 72 -2.31 1.96 2.80
N VAL A 73 -2.23 3.11 2.13
CA VAL A 73 -1.26 4.17 2.40
C VAL A 73 -1.41 4.69 3.84
N VAL A 74 -2.63 5.05 4.26
CA VAL A 74 -2.91 5.48 5.64
C VAL A 74 -2.53 4.38 6.64
N GLY A 75 -2.87 3.11 6.39
CA GLY A 75 -2.51 2.00 7.26
C GLY A 75 -1.00 1.78 7.37
N LEU A 76 -0.25 1.96 6.29
CA LEU A 76 1.21 1.85 6.29
C LEU A 76 1.89 3.02 6.99
N LEU A 77 1.44 4.25 6.71
CA LEU A 77 1.94 5.44 7.39
C LEU A 77 1.71 5.31 8.91
N TYR A 78 0.55 4.78 9.32
CA TYR A 78 0.24 4.52 10.72
C TYR A 78 1.21 3.54 11.37
N THR A 79 1.61 2.50 10.62
CA THR A 79 2.57 1.49 11.08
C THR A 79 3.99 2.08 11.20
N LEU A 80 4.35 3.03 10.34
CA LEU A 80 5.65 3.70 10.35
C LEU A 80 5.77 4.74 11.46
N ASN A 81 4.77 5.62 11.60
CA ASN A 81 4.74 6.65 12.61
C ASN A 81 3.33 6.75 13.24
N PRO A 82 3.06 6.02 14.33
CA PRO A 82 1.73 5.98 14.95
C PRO A 82 1.24 7.34 15.49
N ILE A 83 2.14 8.32 15.67
CA ILE A 83 1.84 9.60 16.32
C ILE A 83 1.48 10.72 15.31
N ASP A 84 1.88 10.62 14.03
CA ASP A 84 1.87 11.79 13.13
C ASP A 84 0.56 12.03 12.33
N ILE A 85 -0.32 11.03 12.22
CA ILE A 85 -1.49 11.09 11.32
C ILE A 85 -2.76 11.52 12.05
N ILE A 86 -2.80 11.34 13.36
CA ILE A 86 -3.93 11.73 14.19
C ILE A 86 -3.61 13.14 14.72
N PRO A 87 -4.25 14.20 14.19
CA PRO A 87 -4.14 15.50 14.83
C PRO A 87 -4.66 15.36 16.27
N ASP A 88 -3.99 16.01 17.24
CA ASP A 88 -4.30 16.03 18.69
C ASP A 88 -5.73 16.53 19.05
N PHE A 89 -6.63 16.62 18.09
CA PHE A 89 -7.94 17.27 18.14
C PHE A 89 -9.13 16.31 18.00
N ILE A 90 -8.94 14.99 17.97
CA ILE A 90 -10.08 14.05 17.94
C ILE A 90 -10.33 13.44 19.34
N PRO A 91 -11.16 14.08 20.18
CA PRO A 91 -11.70 13.40 21.34
C PRO A 91 -12.49 12.17 20.87
N PHE A 92 -12.40 11.04 21.59
CA PHE A 92 -13.02 9.73 21.32
C PHE A 92 -12.29 8.71 20.43
N ILE A 93 -11.19 9.05 19.73
CA ILE A 93 -10.44 8.02 18.94
C ILE A 93 -9.53 7.13 19.79
N GLY A 94 -9.16 7.53 21.01
CA GLY A 94 -8.26 6.78 21.91
C GLY A 94 -8.77 5.42 22.44
N HIS A 95 -9.82 4.84 21.85
CA HIS A 95 -10.38 3.54 22.22
C HIS A 95 -10.41 2.52 21.09
N ILE A 96 -9.95 2.87 19.88
CA ILE A 96 -9.77 1.90 18.80
C ILE A 96 -8.35 1.37 18.88
N ASP A 97 -8.20 0.07 19.14
CA ASP A 97 -6.90 -0.61 19.18
C ASP A 97 -6.23 -0.55 17.79
N ASP A 98 -4.94 -0.23 17.77
CA ASP A 98 -4.10 0.02 16.59
C ASP A 98 -4.10 -1.15 15.60
N ALA A 99 -4.09 -2.36 16.16
CA ALA A 99 -4.17 -3.60 15.42
C ALA A 99 -5.53 -3.79 14.72
N LEU A 100 -6.61 -3.23 15.27
CA LEU A 100 -7.96 -3.38 14.74
C LEU A 100 -8.15 -2.55 13.47
N VAL A 101 -7.64 -1.30 13.46
CA VAL A 101 -7.68 -0.41 12.29
C VAL A 101 -6.88 -1.01 11.16
N LEU A 102 -5.65 -1.45 11.46
CA LEU A 102 -4.76 -2.06 10.49
C LEU A 102 -5.35 -3.34 9.89
N THR A 103 -5.91 -4.22 10.73
CA THR A 103 -6.58 -5.46 10.29
C THR A 103 -7.79 -5.15 9.40
N PHE A 104 -8.58 -4.15 9.75
CA PHE A 104 -9.73 -3.74 8.94
C PHE A 104 -9.29 -3.17 7.59
N CYS A 105 -8.28 -2.31 7.55
CA CYS A 105 -7.71 -1.78 6.31
C CYS A 105 -7.17 -2.91 5.43
N LEU A 106 -6.39 -3.84 5.99
CA LEU A 106 -5.90 -5.00 5.24
C LEU A 106 -7.04 -5.84 4.66
N LYS A 107 -8.10 -6.08 5.44
CA LYS A 107 -9.27 -6.84 5.00
C LYS A 107 -10.06 -6.12 3.90
N LEU A 108 -10.11 -4.79 3.92
CA LEU A 108 -10.73 -3.99 2.87
C LEU A 108 -9.95 -4.11 1.55
N ILE A 109 -8.63 -4.14 1.61
CA ILE A 109 -7.77 -4.18 0.41
C ILE A 109 -7.41 -5.60 -0.04
N GLU A 110 -7.70 -6.63 0.76
CA GLU A 110 -7.30 -8.03 0.50
C GLU A 110 -7.71 -8.51 -0.91
N LYS A 111 -8.93 -8.19 -1.34
CA LYS A 111 -9.43 -8.59 -2.67
C LYS A 111 -8.67 -7.94 -3.81
N ASP A 112 -8.36 -6.65 -3.67
CA ASP A 112 -7.61 -5.91 -4.67
C ASP A 112 -6.14 -6.34 -4.68
N LEU A 113 -5.60 -6.67 -3.51
CA LEU A 113 -4.25 -7.20 -3.35
C LEU A 113 -4.10 -8.57 -4.01
N GLN A 114 -5.11 -9.44 -3.87
CA GLN A 114 -5.17 -10.73 -4.59
C GLN A 114 -5.20 -10.53 -6.10
N LYS A 115 -6.02 -9.59 -6.60
CA LYS A 115 -6.07 -9.25 -8.03
C LYS A 115 -4.71 -8.78 -8.56
N TYR A 116 -4.04 -7.93 -7.80
CA TYR A 116 -2.67 -7.50 -8.11
C TYR A 116 -1.68 -8.67 -8.08
N GLN A 117 -1.77 -9.57 -7.09
CA GLN A 117 -0.91 -10.74 -6.98
C GLN A 117 -1.03 -11.65 -8.22
N THR A 118 -2.26 -11.89 -8.68
CA THR A 118 -2.50 -12.67 -9.90
C THR A 118 -1.84 -11.99 -11.10
N TRP A 119 -2.05 -10.68 -11.28
CA TRP A 119 -1.41 -9.92 -12.36
C TRP A 119 0.12 -9.98 -12.30
N LYS A 120 0.71 -9.78 -11.12
CA LYS A 120 2.16 -9.81 -10.92
C LYS A 120 2.74 -11.19 -11.23
N THR A 121 2.03 -12.24 -10.85
CA THR A 121 2.43 -13.63 -11.12
C THR A 121 2.36 -13.94 -12.61
N SER A 122 1.32 -13.48 -13.31
CA SER A 122 1.22 -13.60 -14.77
C SER A 122 2.38 -12.89 -15.49
N GLN A 123 2.83 -11.72 -15.02
CA GLN A 123 4.00 -11.06 -15.60
C GLN A 123 5.31 -11.83 -15.40
N SER A 124 5.50 -12.47 -14.26
CA SER A 124 6.68 -13.31 -13.98
C SER A 124 6.69 -14.57 -14.84
N ALA A 125 5.54 -15.19 -15.06
CA ALA A 125 5.39 -16.34 -15.97
C ALA A 125 5.70 -15.96 -17.42
N VAL A 126 5.19 -14.82 -17.91
CA VAL A 126 5.46 -14.32 -19.27
C VAL A 126 6.94 -14.01 -19.48
N LYS A 127 7.65 -13.44 -18.49
CA LYS A 127 9.10 -13.20 -18.54
C LYS A 127 9.93 -14.48 -18.66
N THR A 128 9.40 -15.60 -18.16
CA THR A 128 10.10 -16.90 -18.17
C THR A 128 10.00 -17.54 -19.55
N GLU A 129 8.82 -17.51 -20.17
CA GLU A 129 8.61 -18.02 -21.53
C GLU A 129 9.34 -17.20 -22.60
N THR A 130 9.40 -15.87 -22.45
CA THR A 130 10.12 -15.00 -23.40
C THR A 130 11.62 -15.18 -23.34
N ASN A 131 12.21 -15.46 -22.16
CA ASN A 131 13.64 -15.80 -22.07
C ASN A 131 13.95 -17.17 -22.68
N LEU A 132 13.04 -18.14 -22.59
CA LEU A 132 13.24 -19.46 -23.18
C LEU A 132 13.23 -19.42 -24.72
N LYS A 133 12.36 -18.60 -25.34
CA LYS A 133 12.28 -18.44 -26.80
C LYS A 133 13.38 -17.59 -27.41
N LYS A 134 14.08 -16.78 -26.62
CA LYS A 134 15.16 -15.90 -27.10
C LYS A 134 16.52 -16.60 -27.11
N ASN A 135 16.63 -17.70 -26.36
CA ASN A 135 17.85 -18.49 -26.17
C ASN A 135 17.75 -19.90 -26.80
N ALA A 136 16.68 -20.16 -27.54
CA ALA A 136 16.45 -21.37 -28.34
C ALA A 136 16.43 -20.99 -29.83
#